data_AF-A0A0G4JYI7-F1
#
_entry.id   AF-A0A0G4JYI7-F1
#
_cell.length_a   1.000
_cell.length_b   1.000
_cell.length_c   1.000
_cell.angle_alpha   90.00
_cell.angle_beta   90.00
_cell.angle_gamma   90.00
#
_symmetry.space_group_name_H-M   'P 1'
#
loop_
_entity.id
_entity.type
_entity.pdbx_description
1 polymer ?
#
loop_
_entity_poly.entity_id
_entity_poly.type
_entity_poly.pdbx_seq_one_letter_code
_entity_poly.pdbx_strand_id
1 'polypeptide(L)'
;MTILEKLKEVTTVVADSGDITAIREYHPEDATTNPSLILKATAQPLYRPLIEQAIAWACAQGGTAQTRLINASDKLAVNIGLELLRQVPGKVSTEVDARLSFDRGLCVAKARKLIRLYEEEGIDRSRVLIKLASTWQGIKAAEELEREGIHCNLTLLFSFAQARACAEAGVWLISPFVGRIYDWYREHNLLGDEDPQNDPGVISVRNIYDYYKKHRYPTVIMGASFRKTEQIIALAGCDRLTIAPALLEKLNQMDGDLAVALVPPLKGEIPPSPLTEAEFYWLHNKDPMAVDKLAEGIRLFAQDQEKLESMLSELLAKQEAANVIA
;
A
#
# COMPACT_ATOMS: atom_id res chain seq x y z
N MET A 1 -17.26 7.62 -23.73
CA MET A 1 -16.22 7.50 -22.71
C MET A 1 -16.82 6.83 -21.50
N THR A 2 -16.21 5.75 -21.04
CA THR A 2 -16.64 5.02 -19.84
C THR A 2 -16.35 5.84 -18.58
N ILE A 3 -16.93 5.49 -17.43
CA ILE A 3 -16.61 6.14 -16.16
C ILE A 3 -15.11 6.00 -15.84
N LEU A 4 -14.49 4.85 -16.16
CA LEU A 4 -13.04 4.68 -15.99
C LEU A 4 -12.22 5.67 -16.82
N GLU A 5 -12.58 5.88 -18.09
CA GLU A 5 -11.89 6.84 -18.96
C GLU A 5 -12.03 8.26 -18.44
N LYS A 6 -13.23 8.66 -17.99
CA LYS A 6 -13.46 9.97 -17.36
C LYS A 6 -12.69 10.13 -16.04
N LEU A 7 -12.58 9.07 -15.25
CA LEU A 7 -11.84 9.10 -13.98
C LEU A 7 -10.34 9.35 -14.23
N LYS A 8 -9.77 8.75 -15.27
CA LYS A 8 -8.36 8.94 -15.65
C LYS A 8 -8.02 10.39 -16.03
N GLU A 9 -9.00 11.21 -16.40
CA GLU A 9 -8.79 12.64 -16.71
C GLU A 9 -8.59 13.50 -15.47
N VAL A 10 -9.09 13.06 -14.31
CA VAL A 10 -9.16 13.87 -13.08
C VAL A 10 -8.42 13.26 -11.90
N THR A 11 -8.04 11.98 -12.00
CA THR A 11 -7.36 11.21 -10.96
C THR A 11 -6.39 10.23 -11.60
N THR A 12 -5.18 10.09 -11.03
CA THR A 12 -4.25 9.04 -11.47
C THR A 12 -4.77 7.67 -11.01
N VAL A 13 -5.08 6.79 -11.95
CA VAL A 13 -5.56 5.44 -11.65
C VAL A 13 -4.39 4.48 -11.44
N VAL A 14 -4.41 3.78 -10.32
CA VAL A 14 -3.41 2.80 -9.88
C VAL A 14 -4.08 1.44 -9.74
N ALA A 15 -3.39 0.36 -10.11
CA ALA A 15 -3.91 -0.99 -9.92
C ALA A 15 -3.51 -1.58 -8.57
N ASP A 16 -4.49 -2.05 -7.79
CA ASP A 16 -4.28 -2.76 -6.52
C ASP A 16 -4.20 -4.28 -6.76
N SER A 17 -3.08 -4.73 -7.31
CA SER A 17 -2.91 -6.14 -7.68
C SER A 17 -1.44 -6.54 -7.74
N GLY A 18 -1.15 -7.77 -7.29
CA GLY A 18 0.10 -8.46 -7.60
C GLY A 18 0.04 -9.22 -8.94
N ASP A 19 -1.14 -9.29 -9.59
CA ASP A 19 -1.40 -10.00 -10.85
C ASP A 19 -1.02 -9.17 -12.08
N ILE A 20 0.01 -9.62 -12.80
CA ILE A 20 0.55 -8.98 -14.00
C ILE A 20 -0.48 -8.91 -15.13
N THR A 21 -1.38 -9.89 -15.23
CA THR A 21 -2.40 -9.95 -16.29
C THR A 21 -3.38 -8.81 -16.14
N ALA A 22 -3.86 -8.59 -14.91
CA ALA A 22 -4.78 -7.51 -14.61
C ALA A 22 -4.14 -6.12 -14.84
N ILE A 23 -2.86 -5.96 -14.54
CA ILE A 23 -2.16 -4.68 -14.77
C ILE A 23 -2.04 -4.37 -16.26
N ARG A 24 -1.76 -5.38 -17.09
CA ARG A 24 -1.69 -5.21 -18.55
C ARG A 24 -3.00 -4.77 -19.17
N GLU A 25 -4.12 -5.26 -18.66
CA GLU A 25 -5.44 -4.98 -19.22
C GLU A 25 -5.87 -3.52 -19.08
N TYR A 26 -5.59 -2.90 -17.91
CA TYR A 26 -6.12 -1.57 -17.59
C TYR A 26 -5.10 -0.43 -17.73
N HIS A 27 -3.84 -0.74 -18.03
CA HIS A 27 -2.74 0.22 -18.21
C HIS A 27 -2.71 1.32 -17.13
N PRO A 28 -2.53 0.96 -15.84
CA PRO A 28 -2.45 1.93 -14.75
C PRO A 28 -1.11 2.69 -14.77
N GLU A 29 -1.07 3.85 -14.10
CA GLU A 29 0.17 4.63 -13.97
C GLU A 29 1.16 3.95 -13.01
N ASP A 30 0.66 3.46 -11.88
CA ASP A 30 1.42 2.76 -10.85
C ASP A 30 0.78 1.40 -10.51
N ALA A 31 1.51 0.58 -9.77
CA ALA A 31 0.98 -0.66 -9.19
C ALA A 31 1.29 -0.74 -7.68
N THR A 32 0.36 -1.30 -6.90
CA THR A 32 0.55 -1.52 -5.47
C THR A 32 0.48 -2.99 -5.11
N THR A 33 1.43 -3.46 -4.29
CA THR A 33 1.34 -4.76 -3.63
C THR A 33 1.22 -4.61 -2.11
N ASN A 34 0.93 -5.73 -1.46
CA ASN A 34 0.92 -5.95 -0.01
C ASN A 34 1.09 -7.47 0.24
N PRO A 35 1.33 -7.92 1.47
CA PRO A 35 1.54 -9.34 1.75
C PRO A 35 0.43 -10.26 1.21
N SER A 36 -0.83 -9.86 1.35
CA SER A 36 -1.98 -10.63 0.84
C SER A 36 -1.97 -10.76 -0.68
N LEU A 37 -1.61 -9.69 -1.41
CA LEU A 37 -1.55 -9.68 -2.87
C LEU A 37 -0.37 -10.51 -3.40
N ILE A 38 0.78 -10.46 -2.72
CA ILE A 38 1.93 -11.31 -3.04
C ILE A 38 1.57 -12.78 -2.84
N LEU A 39 1.00 -13.13 -1.69
CA LEU A 39 0.54 -14.49 -1.40
C LEU A 39 -0.43 -14.98 -2.49
N LYS A 40 -1.43 -14.18 -2.85
CA LYS A 40 -2.38 -14.51 -3.92
C LYS A 40 -1.71 -14.69 -5.29
N ALA A 41 -0.74 -13.85 -5.64
CA ALA A 41 -0.01 -13.95 -6.90
C ALA A 41 0.81 -15.24 -6.98
N THR A 42 1.46 -15.63 -5.88
CA THR A 42 2.29 -16.85 -5.82
C THR A 42 1.51 -18.15 -5.97
N ALA A 43 0.19 -18.13 -5.79
CA ALA A 43 -0.67 -19.28 -6.07
C ALA A 43 -0.85 -19.54 -7.57
N GLN A 44 -0.51 -18.59 -8.44
CA GLN A 44 -0.66 -18.73 -9.88
C GLN A 44 0.57 -19.40 -10.53
N PRO A 45 0.41 -20.37 -11.45
CA PRO A 45 1.53 -21.07 -12.08
C PRO A 45 2.54 -20.16 -12.77
N LEU A 46 2.09 -19.02 -13.31
CA LEU A 46 2.93 -18.02 -14.00
C LEU A 46 4.05 -17.47 -13.10
N TYR A 47 3.88 -17.46 -11.78
CA TYR A 47 4.84 -16.89 -10.83
C TYR A 47 5.89 -17.89 -10.35
N ARG A 48 5.75 -19.18 -10.70
CA ARG A 48 6.70 -20.23 -10.29
C ARG A 48 8.16 -19.89 -10.62
N PRO A 49 8.51 -19.37 -11.83
CA PRO A 49 9.89 -19.00 -12.12
C PRO A 49 10.46 -17.93 -11.17
N LEU A 50 9.64 -16.96 -10.74
CA LEU A 50 10.06 -15.91 -9.81
C LEU A 50 10.34 -16.46 -8.40
N ILE A 51 9.54 -17.45 -7.98
CA ILE A 51 9.72 -18.17 -6.71
C ILE A 51 11.00 -18.99 -6.74
N GLU A 52 11.21 -19.77 -7.80
CA GLU A 52 12.42 -20.59 -7.98
C GLU A 52 13.69 -19.72 -8.00
N GLN A 53 13.67 -18.59 -8.71
CA GLN A 53 14.76 -17.62 -8.70
C GLN A 53 15.04 -17.05 -7.30
N ALA A 54 13.99 -16.70 -6.55
CA ALA A 54 14.15 -16.18 -5.19
C ALA A 54 14.76 -17.21 -4.23
N ILE A 55 14.35 -18.48 -4.35
CA ILE A 55 14.89 -19.60 -3.57
C ILE A 55 16.37 -19.84 -3.93
N ALA A 56 16.68 -19.96 -5.22
CA ALA A 56 18.05 -20.18 -5.68
C ALA A 56 18.98 -19.05 -5.23
N TRP A 57 18.54 -17.80 -5.37
CA TRP A 57 19.27 -16.63 -4.88
C TRP A 57 19.48 -16.69 -3.37
N ALA A 58 18.45 -17.00 -2.59
CA ALA A 58 18.56 -17.09 -1.13
C ALA A 58 19.49 -18.21 -0.66
N CYS A 59 19.48 -19.36 -1.33
CA CYS A 59 20.43 -20.44 -1.07
C CYS A 59 21.88 -20.01 -1.34
N ALA A 60 22.12 -19.26 -2.43
CA ALA A 60 23.44 -18.75 -2.77
C ALA A 60 23.98 -17.73 -1.76
N GLN A 61 23.10 -16.96 -1.09
CA GLN A 61 23.51 -16.05 0.00
C GLN A 61 23.97 -16.77 1.28
N GLY A 62 23.62 -18.05 1.45
CA GLY A 62 23.97 -18.84 2.64
C GLY A 62 23.26 -18.40 3.92
N GLY A 63 23.88 -18.67 5.07
CA GLY A 63 23.35 -18.36 6.40
C GLY A 63 22.50 -19.47 7.02
N THR A 64 21.74 -19.16 8.06
CA THR A 64 20.81 -20.11 8.72
C THR A 64 19.57 -20.35 7.86
N ALA A 65 18.80 -21.41 8.14
CA ALA A 65 17.51 -21.65 7.48
C ALA A 65 16.57 -20.44 7.59
N GLN A 66 16.53 -19.80 8.77
CA GLN A 66 15.76 -18.57 8.97
C GLN A 66 16.27 -17.40 8.11
N THR A 67 17.59 -17.26 7.97
CA THR A 67 18.19 -16.21 7.12
C THR A 67 17.83 -16.42 5.66
N ARG A 68 17.92 -17.67 5.16
CA ARG A 68 17.51 -18.03 3.80
C ARG A 68 16.03 -17.79 3.56
N LEU A 69 15.18 -18.11 4.52
CA LEU A 69 13.74 -17.86 4.42
C LEU A 69 13.43 -16.36 4.30
N ILE A 70 14.01 -15.52 5.16
CA ILE A 70 13.87 -14.06 5.09
C ILE A 70 14.39 -13.53 3.75
N ASN A 71 15.54 -14.02 3.28
CA ASN A 71 16.13 -13.63 2.00
C ASN A 71 15.25 -14.04 0.82
N ALA A 72 14.70 -15.26 0.80
CA ALA A 72 13.82 -15.73 -0.25
C ALA A 72 12.52 -14.91 -0.29
N SER A 73 11.94 -14.61 0.87
CA SER A 73 10.75 -13.76 0.98
C SER A 73 11.00 -12.35 0.43
N ASP A 74 12.07 -11.69 0.89
CA ASP A 74 12.42 -10.34 0.42
C ASP A 74 12.70 -10.34 -1.10
N LYS A 75 13.45 -11.33 -1.60
CA LYS A 75 13.78 -11.43 -3.04
C LYS A 75 12.55 -11.72 -3.88
N LEU A 76 11.61 -12.54 -3.39
CA LEU A 76 10.36 -12.80 -4.10
C LEU A 76 9.49 -11.55 -4.24
N ALA A 77 9.36 -10.76 -3.17
CA ALA A 77 8.63 -9.50 -3.22
C ALA A 77 9.25 -8.53 -4.26
N VAL A 78 10.58 -8.45 -4.29
CA VAL A 78 11.32 -7.65 -5.29
C VAL A 78 11.11 -8.22 -6.71
N ASN A 79 11.27 -9.52 -6.92
CA ASN A 79 11.09 -10.16 -8.22
C ASN A 79 9.69 -9.88 -8.81
N ILE A 80 8.65 -9.97 -7.97
CA ILE A 80 7.30 -9.60 -8.39
C ILE A 80 7.24 -8.12 -8.75
N GLY A 81 7.77 -7.22 -7.90
CA GLY A 81 7.80 -5.80 -8.20
C GLY A 81 8.54 -5.43 -9.48
N LEU A 82 9.63 -6.15 -9.84
CA LEU A 82 10.31 -6.00 -11.13
C LEU A 82 9.37 -6.31 -12.31
N GLU A 83 8.60 -7.38 -12.22
CA GLU A 83 7.63 -7.71 -13.26
C GLU A 83 6.54 -6.64 -13.38
N LEU A 84 6.06 -6.10 -12.27
CA LEU A 84 5.06 -5.03 -12.27
C LEU A 84 5.63 -3.74 -12.88
N LEU A 85 6.88 -3.37 -12.54
CA LEU A 85 7.56 -2.20 -13.09
C LEU A 85 7.73 -2.25 -14.61
N ARG A 86 7.80 -3.45 -15.21
CA ARG A 86 7.82 -3.61 -16.67
C ARG A 86 6.46 -3.35 -17.32
N GLN A 87 5.38 -3.36 -16.55
CA GLN A 87 4.02 -3.13 -17.06
C GLN A 87 3.50 -1.72 -16.80
N VAL A 88 4.15 -0.94 -15.92
CA VAL A 88 3.70 0.40 -15.54
C VAL A 88 4.77 1.46 -15.81
N PRO A 89 4.42 2.67 -16.26
CA PRO A 89 5.38 3.75 -16.47
C PRO A 89 5.85 4.38 -15.15
N GLY A 90 4.99 4.39 -14.13
CA GLY A 90 5.22 4.99 -12.82
C GLY A 90 5.89 4.03 -11.84
N LYS A 91 5.39 4.01 -10.59
CA LYS A 91 6.05 3.38 -9.45
C LYS A 91 5.42 2.04 -9.06
N VAL A 92 6.16 1.25 -8.31
CA VAL A 92 5.63 0.07 -7.61
C VAL A 92 5.73 0.26 -6.09
N SER A 93 4.65 -0.01 -5.36
CA SER A 93 4.73 -0.11 -3.89
C SER A 93 5.10 -1.52 -3.44
N THR A 94 6.14 -1.66 -2.62
CA THR A 94 6.57 -2.92 -1.99
C THR A 94 6.52 -2.78 -0.49
N GLU A 95 5.82 -3.69 0.18
CA GLU A 95 5.52 -3.58 1.61
C GLU A 95 6.57 -4.25 2.50
N VAL A 96 6.97 -3.56 3.56
CA VAL A 96 7.80 -4.09 4.63
C VAL A 96 6.99 -5.11 5.44
N ASP A 97 7.66 -6.13 5.97
CA ASP A 97 7.06 -7.11 6.86
C ASP A 97 6.30 -6.45 8.02
N ALA A 98 4.98 -6.69 8.07
CA ALA A 98 4.08 -6.07 9.02
C ALA A 98 4.41 -6.42 10.48
N ARG A 99 5.13 -7.52 10.75
CA ARG A 99 5.60 -7.86 12.11
C ARG A 99 6.57 -6.81 12.66
N LEU A 100 7.18 -6.00 11.80
CA LEU A 100 8.10 -4.93 12.17
C LEU A 100 7.41 -3.59 12.47
N SER A 101 6.08 -3.50 12.32
CA SER A 101 5.33 -2.23 12.34
C SER A 101 5.51 -1.38 13.61
N PHE A 102 5.97 -1.97 14.71
CA PHE A 102 6.19 -1.28 15.99
C PHE A 102 7.67 -1.08 16.32
N ASP A 103 8.58 -1.40 15.39
CA ASP A 103 10.03 -1.20 15.52
C ASP A 103 10.53 -0.30 14.39
N ARG A 104 10.83 0.95 14.75
CA ARG A 104 11.34 1.98 13.83
C ARG A 104 12.66 1.53 13.17
N GLY A 105 13.58 0.98 13.94
CA GLY A 105 14.91 0.60 13.45
C GLY A 105 14.85 -0.56 12.46
N LEU A 106 14.03 -1.57 12.76
CA LEU A 106 13.82 -2.71 11.87
C LEU A 106 13.06 -2.32 10.61
N CYS A 107 12.07 -1.42 10.69
CA CYS A 107 11.41 -0.85 9.51
C CYS A 107 12.41 -0.18 8.56
N VAL A 108 13.26 0.71 9.08
CA VAL A 108 14.30 1.40 8.29
C VAL A 108 15.29 0.40 7.70
N ALA A 109 15.79 -0.55 8.50
CA ALA A 109 16.75 -1.55 8.04
C ALA A 109 16.18 -2.42 6.92
N LYS A 110 14.92 -2.85 7.04
CA LYS A 110 14.23 -3.64 6.01
C LYS A 110 13.98 -2.82 4.75
N ALA A 111 13.51 -1.58 4.87
CA ALA A 111 13.32 -0.66 3.75
C ALA A 111 14.59 -0.47 2.92
N ARG A 112 15.72 -0.17 3.59
CA ARG A 112 17.02 -0.03 2.94
C ARG A 112 17.47 -1.33 2.25
N LYS A 113 17.19 -2.50 2.85
CA LYS A 113 17.49 -3.79 2.23
C LYS A 113 16.68 -3.98 0.94
N LEU A 114 15.38 -3.72 0.96
CA LEU A 114 14.51 -3.86 -0.22
C LEU A 114 14.95 -2.93 -1.35
N ILE A 115 15.28 -1.66 -1.04
CA ILE A 115 15.80 -0.73 -2.05
C ILE A 115 17.11 -1.23 -2.67
N ARG A 116 18.06 -1.73 -1.86
CA ARG A 116 19.30 -2.30 -2.41
C ARG A 116 19.03 -3.46 -3.37
N LEU A 117 18.09 -4.35 -3.04
CA LEU A 117 17.73 -5.47 -3.92
C LEU A 117 17.13 -5.00 -5.25
N TYR A 118 16.42 -3.87 -5.28
CA TYR A 118 15.97 -3.25 -6.52
C TYR A 118 17.12 -2.62 -7.31
N GLU A 119 18.03 -1.92 -6.63
CA GLU A 119 19.19 -1.27 -7.26
C GLU A 119 20.17 -2.28 -7.86
N GLU A 120 20.35 -3.45 -7.22
CA GLU A 120 21.12 -4.57 -7.75
C GLU A 120 20.56 -5.12 -9.08
N GLU A 121 19.26 -4.92 -9.33
CA GLU A 121 18.56 -5.30 -10.56
C GLU A 121 18.48 -4.13 -11.56
N GLY A 122 19.23 -3.06 -11.32
CA GLY A 122 19.31 -1.88 -12.18
C GLY A 122 18.09 -0.96 -12.09
N ILE A 123 17.24 -1.11 -11.06
CA ILE A 123 16.08 -0.24 -10.85
C ILE A 123 16.48 0.96 -10.01
N ASP A 124 16.23 2.16 -10.54
CA ASP A 124 16.38 3.40 -9.78
C ASP A 124 15.35 3.46 -8.63
N ARG A 125 15.82 3.78 -7.42
CA ARG A 125 14.98 3.83 -6.21
C ARG A 125 13.76 4.74 -6.34
N SER A 126 13.78 5.76 -7.21
CA SER A 126 12.63 6.63 -7.46
C SER A 126 11.45 5.89 -8.10
N ARG A 127 11.65 4.71 -8.71
CA ARG A 127 10.57 3.85 -9.24
C ARG A 127 9.89 3.01 -8.15
N VAL A 128 10.37 3.04 -6.91
CA VAL A 128 9.88 2.21 -5.81
C VAL A 128 9.32 3.08 -4.68
N LEU A 129 8.18 2.66 -4.13
CA LEU A 129 7.66 3.17 -2.86
C LEU A 129 7.77 2.08 -1.80
N ILE A 130 8.48 2.35 -0.71
CA ILE A 130 8.50 1.45 0.44
C ILE A 130 7.23 1.64 1.24
N LYS A 131 6.45 0.58 1.35
CA LYS A 131 5.14 0.63 2.01
C LYS A 131 5.25 0.18 3.46
N LEU A 132 4.72 1.00 4.36
CA LEU A 132 4.83 0.85 5.83
C LEU A 132 3.46 1.07 6.46
N ALA A 133 3.12 0.31 7.50
CA ALA A 133 1.92 0.55 8.29
C ALA A 133 2.03 1.91 9.01
N SER A 134 0.94 2.67 9.05
CA SER A 134 0.88 4.04 9.62
C SER A 134 0.81 4.04 11.15
N THR A 135 1.64 3.24 11.82
CA THR A 135 1.92 3.38 13.26
C THR A 135 2.82 4.60 13.49
N TRP A 136 2.95 5.05 14.74
CA TRP A 136 3.92 6.12 15.05
C TRP A 136 5.34 5.75 14.60
N GLN A 137 5.77 4.52 14.90
CA GLN A 137 7.08 4.00 14.55
C GLN A 137 7.28 3.87 13.04
N GLY A 138 6.24 3.45 12.30
CA GLY A 138 6.25 3.39 10.84
C GLY A 138 6.36 4.78 10.21
N ILE A 139 5.62 5.77 10.74
CA ILE A 139 5.70 7.17 10.29
C ILE A 139 7.09 7.75 10.57
N LYS A 140 7.68 7.49 11.75
CA LYS A 140 9.03 7.93 12.09
C LYS A 140 10.12 7.21 11.32
N ALA A 141 9.89 5.96 10.90
CA ALA A 141 10.77 5.27 9.97
C ALA A 141 10.70 5.92 8.58
N ALA A 142 9.50 6.22 8.09
CA ALA A 142 9.32 6.91 6.81
C ALA A 142 9.96 8.31 6.79
N GLU A 143 9.84 9.08 7.88
CA GLU A 143 10.49 10.39 8.03
C GLU A 143 12.03 10.30 7.85
N GLU A 144 12.66 9.26 8.37
CA GLU A 144 14.10 9.00 8.16
C GLU A 144 14.39 8.60 6.71
N LEU A 145 13.61 7.69 6.16
CA LEU A 145 13.79 7.16 4.81
C LEU A 145 13.63 8.23 3.72
N GLU A 146 12.66 9.15 3.86
CA GLU A 146 12.44 10.24 2.89
C GLU A 146 13.64 11.20 2.85
N ARG A 147 14.29 11.46 4.00
CA ARG A 147 15.53 12.27 4.04
C ARG A 147 16.69 11.61 3.31
N GLU A 148 16.63 10.29 3.12
CA GLU A 148 17.60 9.49 2.36
C GLU A 148 17.19 9.29 0.89
N GLY A 149 16.10 9.92 0.45
CA GLY A 149 15.55 9.76 -0.89
C GLY A 149 14.91 8.39 -1.12
N ILE A 150 14.50 7.69 -0.06
CA ILE A 150 13.70 6.47 -0.15
C ILE A 150 12.24 6.84 0.08
N HIS A 151 11.48 6.93 -1.01
CA HIS A 151 10.09 7.33 -0.97
C HIS A 151 9.20 6.27 -0.35
N CYS A 152 8.26 6.71 0.49
CA CYS A 152 7.41 5.85 1.29
C CYS A 152 5.92 5.98 0.93
N ASN A 153 5.22 4.86 1.05
CA ASN A 153 3.75 4.76 1.00
C ASN A 153 3.23 4.35 2.39
N LEU A 154 2.57 5.26 3.09
CA LEU A 154 2.05 5.01 4.43
C LEU A 154 0.64 4.43 4.32
N THR A 155 0.51 3.14 4.60
CA THR A 155 -0.71 2.33 4.45
C THR A 155 -1.39 2.05 5.79
N LEU A 156 -2.53 1.37 5.79
CA LEU A 156 -3.31 1.11 7.01
C LEU A 156 -3.60 2.43 7.75
N LEU A 157 -3.95 3.46 6.98
CA LEU A 157 -4.25 4.78 7.47
C LEU A 157 -5.77 4.92 7.61
N PHE A 158 -6.21 5.21 8.83
CA PHE A 158 -7.63 5.22 9.22
C PHE A 158 -8.01 6.51 9.94
N SER A 159 -7.22 6.96 10.92
CA SER A 159 -7.52 8.17 11.67
C SER A 159 -6.90 9.42 11.05
N PHE A 160 -7.53 10.56 11.32
CA PHE A 160 -6.97 11.86 10.96
C PHE A 160 -5.62 12.14 11.64
N ALA A 161 -5.38 11.60 12.84
CA ALA A 161 -4.09 11.73 13.54
C ALA A 161 -2.94 11.09 12.73
N GLN A 162 -3.19 9.93 12.12
CA GLN A 162 -2.23 9.29 11.21
C GLN A 162 -1.99 10.16 9.97
N ALA A 163 -3.05 10.66 9.34
CA ALA A 163 -2.92 11.56 8.17
C ALA A 163 -2.10 12.80 8.50
N ARG A 164 -2.39 13.50 9.60
CA ARG A 164 -1.64 14.69 10.00
C ARG A 164 -0.17 14.38 10.27
N ALA A 165 0.12 13.33 11.04
CA ALA A 165 1.50 12.94 11.35
C ALA A 165 2.29 12.53 10.09
N CYS A 166 1.66 11.89 9.10
CA CYS A 166 2.29 11.57 7.81
C CYS A 166 2.65 12.83 7.01
N ALA A 167 1.74 13.80 6.95
CA ALA A 167 1.98 15.07 6.27
C ALA A 167 3.14 15.86 6.91
N GLU A 168 3.16 15.92 8.24
CA GLU A 168 4.20 16.59 9.02
C GLU A 168 5.57 15.88 8.91
N ALA A 169 5.57 14.56 8.74
CA ALA A 169 6.77 13.77 8.47
C ALA A 169 7.29 13.90 7.02
N GLY A 170 6.55 14.57 6.13
CA GLY A 170 6.95 14.80 4.74
C GLY A 170 6.99 13.53 3.90
N VAL A 171 6.13 12.55 4.19
CA VAL A 171 6.09 11.29 3.43
C VAL A 171 5.61 11.52 2.00
N TRP A 172 6.08 10.71 1.06
CA TRP A 172 5.76 10.88 -0.36
C TRP A 172 4.28 10.63 -0.65
N LEU A 173 3.71 9.55 -0.10
CA LEU A 173 2.31 9.18 -0.31
C LEU A 173 1.68 8.53 0.93
N ILE A 174 0.38 8.76 1.10
CA ILE A 174 -0.48 8.01 2.03
C ILE A 174 -1.55 7.20 1.29
N SER A 175 -1.88 6.02 1.81
CA SER A 175 -2.96 5.15 1.34
C SER A 175 -4.07 5.01 2.40
N PRO A 176 -4.97 6.00 2.56
CA PRO A 176 -6.13 5.87 3.43
C PRO A 176 -7.12 4.81 2.91
N PHE A 177 -7.55 3.92 3.79
CA PHE A 177 -8.40 2.80 3.42
C PHE A 177 -9.88 3.16 3.55
N VAL A 178 -10.62 3.16 2.45
CA VAL A 178 -12.04 3.54 2.42
C VAL A 178 -12.93 2.37 2.85
N GLY A 179 -12.81 1.23 2.16
CA GLY A 179 -13.73 0.11 2.36
C GLY A 179 -13.57 -0.61 3.68
N ARG A 180 -12.38 -0.59 4.32
CA ARG A 180 -12.21 -1.14 5.67
C ARG A 180 -12.84 -0.28 6.76
N ILE A 181 -12.92 1.05 6.55
CA ILE A 181 -13.71 1.94 7.41
C ILE A 181 -15.19 1.58 7.25
N TYR A 182 -15.67 1.48 6.02
CA TYR A 182 -17.04 1.02 5.73
C TYR A 182 -17.38 -0.32 6.41
N ASP A 183 -16.49 -1.32 6.30
CA ASP A 183 -16.71 -2.63 6.94
C ASP A 183 -16.87 -2.52 8.46
N TRP A 184 -16.02 -1.73 9.13
CA TRP A 184 -16.12 -1.54 10.59
C TRP A 184 -17.47 -0.95 10.98
N TYR A 185 -17.91 0.12 10.31
CA TYR A 185 -19.18 0.76 10.61
C TYR A 185 -20.38 -0.17 10.31
N ARG A 186 -20.30 -0.97 9.24
CA ARG A 186 -21.32 -1.99 8.94
C ARG A 186 -21.41 -3.04 10.04
N GLU A 187 -20.28 -3.60 10.45
CA GLU A 187 -20.18 -4.66 11.47
C GLU A 187 -20.74 -4.19 12.83
N HIS A 188 -20.67 -2.90 13.11
CA HIS A 188 -21.18 -2.29 14.34
C HIS A 188 -22.61 -1.72 14.21
N ASN A 189 -23.27 -1.89 13.05
CA ASN A 189 -24.58 -1.30 12.75
C ASN A 189 -24.62 0.23 12.91
N LEU A 190 -23.54 0.90 12.48
CA LEU A 190 -23.35 2.34 12.54
C LEU A 190 -23.35 3.02 11.17
N LEU A 191 -23.66 2.28 10.09
CA LEU A 191 -23.84 2.89 8.77
C LEU A 191 -25.07 3.79 8.78
N GLY A 192 -24.91 4.94 8.12
CA GLY A 192 -26.01 5.86 7.84
C GLY A 192 -26.87 5.37 6.68
N ASP A 193 -27.37 6.32 5.89
CA ASP A 193 -28.06 5.99 4.64
C ASP A 193 -27.10 5.43 3.57
N GLU A 194 -27.69 4.97 2.46
CA GLU A 194 -26.97 4.37 1.34
C GLU A 194 -26.29 5.41 0.43
N ASP A 195 -26.37 6.72 0.74
CA ASP A 195 -25.73 7.75 -0.07
C ASP A 195 -24.20 7.56 -0.01
N PRO A 196 -23.53 7.35 -1.16
CA PRO A 196 -22.07 7.24 -1.21
C PRO A 196 -21.34 8.46 -0.62
N GLN A 197 -21.99 9.63 -0.59
CA GLN A 197 -21.45 10.84 0.02
C GLN A 197 -21.36 10.73 1.56
N ASN A 198 -22.19 9.89 2.17
CA ASN A 198 -22.26 9.64 3.61
C ASN A 198 -21.44 8.42 4.04
N ASP A 199 -20.75 7.76 3.12
CA ASP A 199 -19.86 6.64 3.43
C ASP A 199 -18.72 7.11 4.36
N PRO A 200 -18.52 6.48 5.54
CA PRO A 200 -17.56 6.96 6.53
C PRO A 200 -16.11 6.93 6.02
N GLY A 201 -15.78 6.02 5.10
CA GLY A 201 -14.47 5.98 4.46
C GLY A 201 -14.29 7.12 3.45
N VAL A 202 -15.32 7.44 2.68
CA VAL A 202 -15.33 8.59 1.74
C VAL A 202 -15.18 9.91 2.52
N ILE A 203 -15.94 10.08 3.60
CA ILE A 203 -15.84 11.24 4.49
C ILE A 203 -14.42 11.38 5.06
N SER A 204 -13.83 10.28 5.53
CA SER A 204 -12.46 10.29 6.07
C SER A 204 -11.45 10.80 5.02
N VAL A 205 -11.47 10.25 3.80
CA VAL A 205 -10.55 10.67 2.73
C VAL A 205 -10.79 12.13 2.31
N ARG A 206 -12.04 12.59 2.24
CA ARG A 206 -12.38 14.00 1.96
C ARG A 206 -11.77 14.94 2.98
N ASN A 207 -11.95 14.65 4.27
CA ASN A 207 -11.40 15.47 5.35
C ASN A 207 -9.86 15.53 5.29
N ILE A 208 -9.21 14.40 4.95
CA ILE A 208 -7.77 14.34 4.76
C ILE A 208 -7.35 15.18 3.54
N TYR A 209 -8.03 15.01 2.41
CA TYR A 209 -7.77 15.76 1.18
C TYR A 209 -7.88 17.26 1.41
N ASP A 210 -8.99 17.71 1.99
CA ASP A 210 -9.22 19.12 2.28
C ASP A 210 -8.12 19.66 3.20
N TYR A 211 -7.77 18.95 4.28
CA TYR A 211 -6.70 19.37 5.18
C TYR A 211 -5.35 19.48 4.46
N TYR A 212 -4.98 18.49 3.66
CA TYR A 212 -3.70 18.46 2.94
C TYR A 212 -3.61 19.59 1.91
N LYS A 213 -4.63 19.75 1.07
CA LYS A 213 -4.63 20.77 0.01
C LYS A 213 -4.74 22.17 0.56
N LYS A 214 -5.47 22.35 1.67
CA LYS A 214 -5.59 23.60 2.41
C LYS A 214 -4.25 24.03 3.02
N HIS A 215 -3.49 23.13 3.60
CA HIS A 215 -2.18 23.44 4.21
C HIS A 215 -0.99 23.26 3.25
N ARG A 216 -1.25 22.98 1.98
CA ARG A 216 -0.25 22.81 0.92
C ARG A 216 0.79 21.72 1.21
N TYR A 217 0.38 20.66 1.90
CA TYR A 217 1.24 19.50 2.08
C TYR A 217 1.46 18.79 0.73
N PRO A 218 2.71 18.43 0.38
CA PRO A 218 3.03 17.84 -0.92
C PRO A 218 2.73 16.33 -0.98
N THR A 219 2.48 15.69 0.17
CA THR A 219 2.16 14.27 0.26
C THR A 219 0.97 13.92 -0.63
N VAL A 220 1.18 12.93 -1.50
CA VAL A 220 0.16 12.42 -2.43
C VAL A 220 -0.88 11.61 -1.65
N ILE A 221 -2.16 11.82 -1.95
CA ILE A 221 -3.26 11.08 -1.34
C ILE A 221 -3.77 10.03 -2.31
N MET A 222 -3.64 8.76 -1.93
CA MET A 222 -4.12 7.64 -2.72
C MET A 222 -5.22 6.87 -1.99
N GLY A 223 -6.48 7.17 -2.30
CA GLY A 223 -7.60 6.39 -1.74
C GLY A 223 -7.48 4.92 -2.12
N ALA A 224 -7.69 4.02 -1.15
CA ALA A 224 -7.42 2.59 -1.30
C ALA A 224 -8.49 1.69 -0.67
N SER A 225 -8.42 0.39 -0.98
CA SER A 225 -9.26 -0.67 -0.38
C SER A 225 -10.77 -0.46 -0.55
N PHE A 226 -11.23 -0.14 -1.76
CA PHE A 226 -12.65 0.05 -2.06
C PHE A 226 -13.50 -1.23 -1.94
N ARG A 227 -14.80 -1.09 -1.64
CA ARG A 227 -15.79 -2.17 -1.70
C ARG A 227 -16.74 -2.02 -2.88
N LYS A 228 -17.06 -0.77 -3.24
CA LYS A 228 -18.07 -0.45 -4.24
C LYS A 228 -17.61 0.69 -5.16
N THR A 229 -18.11 0.71 -6.39
CA THR A 229 -17.75 1.71 -7.41
C THR A 229 -18.14 3.13 -7.01
N GLU A 230 -19.20 3.26 -6.22
CA GLU A 230 -19.73 4.54 -5.78
C GLU A 230 -18.77 5.26 -4.82
N GLN A 231 -18.00 4.53 -4.02
CA GLN A 231 -16.94 5.09 -3.18
C GLN A 231 -15.83 5.72 -4.03
N ILE A 232 -15.50 5.10 -5.16
CA ILE A 232 -14.47 5.57 -6.09
C ILE A 232 -14.96 6.84 -6.78
N ILE A 233 -16.18 6.80 -7.31
CA ILE A 233 -16.84 7.93 -7.97
C ILE A 233 -16.94 9.13 -7.02
N ALA A 234 -17.30 8.89 -5.75
CA ALA A 234 -17.40 9.94 -4.74
C ALA A 234 -16.05 10.58 -4.36
N LEU A 235 -14.93 10.00 -4.79
CA LEU A 235 -13.57 10.52 -4.58
C LEU A 235 -12.88 10.92 -5.89
N ALA A 236 -13.61 11.03 -7.00
CA ALA A 236 -13.06 11.55 -8.25
C ALA A 236 -12.47 12.96 -8.06
N GLY A 237 -11.23 13.16 -8.50
CA GLY A 237 -10.42 14.37 -8.22
C GLY A 237 -9.37 14.17 -7.10
N CYS A 238 -9.37 13.01 -6.43
CA CYS A 238 -8.25 12.61 -5.57
C CYS A 238 -6.96 12.50 -6.40
N ASP A 239 -5.79 12.70 -5.78
CA ASP A 239 -4.52 12.69 -6.52
C ASP A 239 -4.33 11.34 -7.23
N ARG A 240 -4.55 10.26 -6.48
CA ARG A 240 -4.53 8.89 -6.97
C ARG A 240 -5.66 8.07 -6.36
N LEU A 241 -6.08 7.01 -7.05
CA LEU A 241 -6.94 5.97 -6.48
C LEU A 241 -6.39 4.61 -6.89
N THR A 242 -6.09 3.76 -5.90
CA THR A 242 -5.68 2.36 -6.16
C THR A 242 -6.90 1.45 -6.09
N ILE A 243 -7.20 0.81 -7.22
CA ILE A 243 -8.48 0.14 -7.47
C ILE A 243 -8.21 -1.32 -7.84
N ALA A 244 -8.95 -2.24 -7.19
CA ALA A 244 -8.86 -3.66 -7.49
C ALA A 244 -9.39 -3.96 -8.92
N PRO A 245 -8.84 -4.95 -9.63
CA PRO A 245 -9.24 -5.26 -11.02
C PRO A 245 -10.75 -5.43 -11.24
N ALA A 246 -11.44 -6.10 -10.32
CA ALA A 246 -12.89 -6.30 -10.42
C ALA A 246 -13.71 -4.99 -10.35
N LEU A 247 -13.20 -3.96 -9.69
CA LEU A 247 -13.84 -2.63 -9.67
C LEU A 247 -13.42 -1.81 -10.89
N LEU A 248 -12.19 -1.97 -11.41
CA LEU A 248 -11.77 -1.38 -12.68
C LEU A 248 -12.64 -1.88 -13.83
N GLU A 249 -12.89 -3.18 -13.90
CA GLU A 249 -13.77 -3.81 -14.89
C GLU A 249 -15.17 -3.18 -14.86
N LYS A 250 -15.77 -3.08 -13.66
CA LYS A 250 -17.08 -2.45 -13.48
C LYS A 250 -17.09 -0.99 -13.95
N LEU A 251 -16.10 -0.19 -13.55
CA LEU A 251 -16.00 1.21 -13.99
C LEU A 251 -15.81 1.34 -15.51
N ASN A 252 -15.14 0.36 -16.13
CA ASN A 252 -14.95 0.31 -17.58
C ASN A 252 -16.22 -0.11 -18.34
N GLN A 253 -17.16 -0.76 -17.68
CA GLN A 253 -18.46 -1.16 -18.25
C GLN A 253 -19.57 -0.15 -17.93
N MET A 254 -19.30 0.84 -17.08
CA MET A 254 -20.27 1.88 -16.71
C MET A 254 -20.21 3.07 -17.65
N ASP A 255 -21.36 3.43 -18.20
CA ASP A 255 -21.61 4.72 -18.85
C ASP A 255 -22.25 5.70 -17.87
N GLY A 256 -22.09 7.00 -18.13
CA GLY A 256 -22.71 8.07 -17.33
C GLY A 256 -21.77 9.24 -17.12
N ASP A 257 -22.24 10.26 -16.40
CA ASP A 257 -21.44 11.43 -16.06
C ASP A 257 -20.64 11.24 -14.77
N LEU A 258 -19.45 11.83 -14.74
CA LEU A 258 -18.57 11.82 -13.58
C LEU A 258 -18.34 13.26 -13.13
N ALA A 259 -18.93 13.63 -11.99
CA ALA A 259 -18.65 14.91 -11.36
C ALA A 259 -17.31 14.83 -10.61
N VAL A 260 -16.48 15.86 -10.75
CA VAL A 260 -15.25 16.00 -9.94
C VAL A 260 -15.65 16.38 -8.52
N ALA A 261 -15.43 15.46 -7.58
CA ALA A 261 -15.85 15.61 -6.19
C ALA A 261 -14.80 16.33 -5.34
N LEU A 262 -13.51 16.13 -5.62
CA LEU A 262 -12.41 16.72 -4.86
C LEU A 262 -11.70 17.78 -5.71
N VAL A 263 -11.69 19.01 -5.22
CA VAL A 263 -11.04 20.15 -5.88
C VAL A 263 -10.19 20.88 -4.86
N PRO A 264 -8.90 21.18 -5.15
CA PRO A 264 -8.04 21.87 -4.19
C PRO A 264 -8.56 23.30 -3.94
N PRO A 265 -8.54 23.78 -2.67
CA PRO A 265 -8.96 25.14 -2.37
C PRO A 265 -7.99 26.17 -2.95
N LEU A 266 -8.55 27.30 -3.41
CA LEU A 266 -7.78 28.42 -3.98
C LEU A 266 -6.87 29.08 -2.94
N LYS A 267 -7.35 29.19 -1.69
CA LYS A 267 -6.59 29.78 -0.58
C LYS A 267 -5.93 28.68 0.24
N GLY A 268 -4.66 28.89 0.59
CA GLY A 268 -3.94 28.04 1.54
C GLY A 268 -3.95 28.65 2.94
N GLU A 269 -3.70 27.80 3.94
CA GLU A 269 -3.45 28.18 5.33
C GLU A 269 -2.07 27.69 5.78
N ILE A 270 -1.52 28.35 6.79
CA ILE A 270 -0.23 27.98 7.36
C ILE A 270 -0.42 26.69 8.18
N PRO A 271 0.41 25.66 7.97
CA PRO A 271 0.38 24.45 8.79
C PRO A 271 0.46 24.75 10.30
N PRO A 272 -0.30 24.04 11.15
CA PRO A 272 -0.12 24.13 12.59
C PRO A 272 1.23 23.52 13.01
N SER A 273 1.61 23.72 14.27
CA SER A 273 2.78 23.03 14.86
C SER A 273 2.64 21.50 14.74
N PRO A 274 3.73 20.77 14.50
CA PRO A 274 3.68 19.31 14.39
C PRO A 274 3.12 18.62 15.63
N LEU A 275 2.43 17.50 15.46
CA LEU A 275 1.97 16.64 16.54
C LEU A 275 3.16 16.06 17.31
N THR A 276 3.07 16.12 18.63
CA THR A 276 3.89 15.30 19.52
C THR A 276 3.43 13.84 19.50
N GLU A 277 4.29 12.92 19.94
CA GLU A 277 3.94 11.50 20.08
C GLU A 277 2.72 11.29 21.00
N ALA A 278 2.65 12.04 22.11
CA ALA A 278 1.54 11.97 23.05
C ALA A 278 0.22 12.45 22.41
N GLU A 279 0.25 13.54 21.64
CA GLU A 279 -0.94 14.03 20.93
C GLU A 279 -1.37 13.07 19.83
N PHE A 280 -0.42 12.47 19.10
CA PHE A 280 -0.73 11.43 18.11
C PHE A 280 -1.47 10.26 18.77
N TYR A 281 -0.92 9.69 19.84
CA TYR A 281 -1.57 8.56 20.50
C TYR A 281 -2.92 8.95 21.11
N TRP A 282 -3.03 10.12 21.73
CA TRP A 282 -4.31 10.59 22.27
C TRP A 282 -5.38 10.72 21.16
N LEU A 283 -5.05 11.40 20.06
CA LEU A 283 -6.00 11.62 18.97
C LEU A 283 -6.33 10.33 18.22
N HIS A 284 -5.37 9.43 18.02
CA HIS A 284 -5.61 8.12 17.41
C HIS A 284 -6.49 7.23 18.30
N ASN A 285 -6.22 7.16 19.61
CA ASN A 285 -6.99 6.31 20.53
C ASN A 285 -8.41 6.84 20.82
N LYS A 286 -8.72 8.09 20.44
CA LYS A 286 -10.09 8.61 20.47
C LYS A 286 -10.97 8.10 19.33
N ASP A 287 -10.40 7.43 18.35
CA ASP A 287 -11.09 6.85 17.19
C ASP A 287 -11.09 5.32 17.31
N PRO A 288 -12.16 4.69 17.87
CA PRO A 288 -12.21 3.25 18.07
C PRO A 288 -12.02 2.45 16.77
N MET A 289 -12.60 2.96 15.67
CA MET A 289 -12.48 2.32 14.36
C MET A 289 -11.03 2.28 13.90
N ALA A 290 -10.32 3.39 14.02
CA ALA A 290 -8.93 3.46 13.58
C ALA A 290 -8.01 2.57 14.43
N VAL A 291 -8.24 2.49 15.75
CA VAL A 291 -7.50 1.59 16.65
C VAL A 291 -7.69 0.14 16.23
N ASP A 292 -8.95 -0.28 16.06
CA ASP A 292 -9.29 -1.65 15.70
C ASP A 292 -8.72 -2.03 14.34
N LYS A 293 -8.98 -1.20 13.31
CA LYS A 293 -8.61 -1.51 11.93
C LYS A 293 -7.11 -1.41 11.66
N LEU A 294 -6.37 -0.53 12.35
CA LEU A 294 -4.90 -0.53 12.29
C LEU A 294 -4.34 -1.83 12.86
N ALA A 295 -4.75 -2.19 14.07
CA ALA A 295 -4.24 -3.38 14.75
C ALA A 295 -4.64 -4.67 14.01
N GLU A 296 -5.88 -4.76 13.54
CA GLU A 296 -6.37 -5.86 12.70
C GLU A 296 -5.59 -5.97 11.40
N GLY A 297 -5.39 -4.84 10.70
CA GLY A 297 -4.67 -4.84 9.43
C GLY A 297 -3.24 -5.37 9.53
N ILE A 298 -2.52 -4.97 10.58
CA ILE A 298 -1.16 -5.46 10.85
C ILE A 298 -1.19 -6.97 11.12
N ARG A 299 -2.13 -7.47 11.94
CA ARG A 299 -2.25 -8.91 12.23
C ARG A 299 -2.53 -9.72 10.97
N LEU A 300 -3.45 -9.26 10.11
CA LEU A 300 -3.78 -9.97 8.87
C LEU A 300 -2.59 -10.01 7.90
N PHE A 301 -1.84 -8.90 7.76
CA PHE A 301 -0.63 -8.90 6.93
C PHE A 301 0.48 -9.78 7.48
N ALA A 302 0.66 -9.83 8.81
CA ALA A 302 1.60 -10.77 9.43
C ALA A 302 1.19 -12.23 9.17
N GLN A 303 -0.09 -12.57 9.29
CA GLN A 303 -0.59 -13.92 9.01
C GLN A 303 -0.36 -14.34 7.55
N ASP A 304 -0.55 -13.42 6.59
CA ASP A 304 -0.30 -13.72 5.18
C ASP A 304 1.20 -13.86 4.88
N GLN A 305 2.04 -13.07 5.57
CA GLN A 305 3.50 -13.24 5.53
C GLN A 305 3.93 -14.62 6.06
N GLU A 306 3.34 -15.09 7.16
CA GLU A 306 3.61 -16.41 7.74
C GLU A 306 3.18 -17.56 6.82
N LYS A 307 2.05 -17.42 6.11
CA LYS A 307 1.62 -18.39 5.09
C LYS A 307 2.60 -18.42 3.91
N LEU A 308 3.03 -17.25 3.44
CA LEU A 308 4.03 -17.15 2.36
C LEU A 308 5.33 -17.83 2.79
N GLU A 309 5.82 -17.54 4.00
CA GLU A 309 7.02 -18.13 4.56
C GLU A 309 6.91 -19.65 4.76
N SER A 310 5.74 -20.15 5.14
CA SER A 310 5.50 -21.60 5.25
C SER A 310 5.68 -22.29 3.90
N MET A 311 5.10 -21.73 2.84
CA MET A 311 5.25 -22.22 1.47
C MET A 311 6.70 -22.15 0.99
N LEU A 312 7.41 -21.05 1.24
CA LEU A 312 8.82 -20.90 0.87
C LEU A 312 9.73 -21.86 1.65
N SER A 313 9.45 -22.10 2.92
CA SER A 313 10.22 -23.03 3.76
C SER A 313 10.15 -24.45 3.22
N GLU A 314 8.98 -24.91 2.77
CA GLU A 314 8.83 -26.23 2.15
C GLU A 314 9.65 -26.36 0.86
N LEU A 315 9.68 -25.30 0.03
CA LEU A 315 10.43 -25.30 -1.21
C LEU A 315 11.95 -25.21 -0.98
N LEU A 316 12.40 -24.41 0.00
CA LEU A 316 13.80 -24.36 0.43
C LEU A 316 14.29 -25.73 0.89
N ALA A 317 13.51 -26.44 1.72
CA ALA A 317 13.86 -27.77 2.19
C ALA A 317 13.98 -28.78 1.03
N LYS A 318 13.10 -28.70 0.03
CA LYS A 318 13.18 -29.54 -1.19
C LYS A 318 14.43 -29.24 -2.01
N GLN A 319 14.78 -27.97 -2.17
CA GLN A 319 15.99 -27.56 -2.89
C GLN A 319 17.26 -28.03 -2.19
N GLU A 320 17.32 -27.92 -0.87
CA GLU A 320 18.45 -28.39 -0.07
C GLU A 320 18.61 -29.92 -0.17
N ALA A 321 17.50 -30.68 -0.11
CA ALA A 321 17.52 -32.12 -0.30
C ALA A 321 18.03 -32.51 -1.71
N ALA A 322 17.62 -31.78 -2.75
CA ALA A 322 18.10 -32.02 -4.11
C ALA A 322 19.61 -31.76 -4.26
N ASN A 323 20.13 -30.70 -3.62
CA ASN A 323 21.55 -30.35 -3.65
C ASN A 323 22.45 -31.33 -2.89
N VAL A 324 21.91 -32.12 -1.93
CA VAL A 324 22.67 -33.17 -1.22
C VAL A 324 22.79 -34.46 -2.05
N ILE A 325 21.87 -34.67 -3.00
CA ILE A 325 21.82 -35.86 -3.85
C ILE A 325 22.60 -35.67 -5.17
N ALA A 326 22.81 -34.43 -5.59
CA ALA A 326 23.56 -34.04 -6.79
C ALA A 326 25.07 -33.92 -6.52
#